data_AF-A0A2T2SFT0-F1
#
_entry.id   AF-A0A2T2SFT0-F1
#
_cell.length_a   1.000
_cell.length_b   1.000
_cell.length_c   1.000
_cell.angle_alpha   90.00
_cell.angle_beta   90.00
_cell.angle_gamma   90.00
#
_symmetry.space_group_name_H-M   'P 1'
#
loop_
_entity.id
_entity.type
_entity.pdbx_description
1 polymer ?
#
loop_
_entity_poly.entity_id
_entity_poly.type
_entity_poly.pdbx_seq_one_letter_code
_entity_poly.pdbx_strand_id
1 'polypeptide(L)'
;WMSKSLGNGIDPLEMVDQYGADATRFTLTLLCAQGQDIKLAPSKFEMGRNFANKIWNAFNVFGQFMETDGEAPARDYRRSRSFDELELVEQWMLHRLNTAIEDIEDSLDRYRLNEIAERVYDVFWRDYCDWYLELIKPPYGEEMEEDKIALAAEIYETLLKLLHPLMPFITEELWWKVRPR
;
A
#
# COMPACT_ATOMS: atom_id res chain seq x y z
N TRP A 1 27.13 10.56 -12.32
CA TRP A 1 26.46 11.87 -12.25
C TRP A 1 25.56 12.04 -13.48
N MET A 2 24.27 12.27 -13.26
CA MET A 2 23.32 12.65 -14.32
C MET A 2 23.40 14.17 -14.54
N SER A 3 23.47 14.61 -15.78
CA SER A 3 23.48 16.04 -16.13
C SER A 3 22.87 16.27 -17.51
N LYS A 4 22.12 17.36 -17.65
CA LYS A 4 21.65 17.83 -18.97
C LYS A 4 22.82 18.04 -19.94
N SER A 5 23.97 18.50 -19.46
CA SER A 5 25.16 18.74 -20.30
C SER A 5 25.83 17.46 -20.80
N LEU A 6 25.63 16.33 -20.12
CA LEU A 6 26.20 15.02 -20.49
C LEU A 6 25.22 14.18 -21.31
N GLY A 7 23.99 14.66 -21.54
CA GLY A 7 22.95 13.93 -22.28
C GLY A 7 22.52 12.61 -21.64
N ASN A 8 22.86 12.38 -20.36
CA ASN A 8 22.64 11.12 -19.65
C ASN A 8 21.56 11.24 -18.56
N GLY A 9 20.75 12.29 -18.60
CA GLY A 9 19.62 12.47 -17.71
C GLY A 9 18.47 11.55 -18.07
N ILE A 10 17.72 11.10 -17.07
CA ILE A 10 16.44 10.41 -17.27
C ILE A 10 15.35 11.48 -17.21
N ASP A 11 14.49 11.56 -18.23
CA ASP A 11 13.35 12.46 -18.20
C ASP A 11 12.29 11.90 -17.22
N PRO A 12 11.93 12.64 -16.16
CA PRO A 12 10.92 12.17 -15.22
C PRO A 12 9.55 11.97 -15.89
N LEU A 13 9.20 12.72 -16.94
CA LEU A 13 7.92 12.56 -17.64
C LEU A 13 7.87 11.26 -18.43
N GLU A 14 8.96 10.85 -19.06
CA GLU A 14 9.03 9.53 -19.71
C GLU A 14 8.82 8.39 -18.71
N MET A 15 9.34 8.53 -17.48
CA MET A 15 9.13 7.53 -16.43
C MET A 15 7.70 7.53 -15.90
N VAL A 16 7.09 8.71 -15.78
CA VAL A 16 5.66 8.85 -15.41
C VAL A 16 4.77 8.22 -16.48
N ASP A 17 5.04 8.47 -17.76
CA ASP A 17 4.27 7.91 -18.88
C ASP A 17 4.43 6.39 -18.97
N GLN A 18 5.63 5.87 -18.71
CA GLN A 18 5.92 4.43 -18.82
C GLN A 18 5.48 3.60 -17.60
N TYR A 19 5.62 4.15 -16.39
CA TYR A 19 5.43 3.41 -15.13
C TYR A 19 4.34 3.96 -14.23
N GLY A 20 3.93 5.22 -14.43
CA GLY A 20 2.98 5.94 -13.59
C GLY A 20 3.65 6.91 -12.61
N ALA A 21 2.91 7.95 -12.21
CA ALA A 21 3.38 8.97 -11.29
C ALA A 21 3.71 8.39 -9.89
N ASP A 22 2.84 7.53 -9.36
CA ASP A 22 3.06 6.89 -8.06
C ASP A 22 4.27 5.96 -8.07
N ALA A 23 4.42 5.14 -9.12
CA ALA A 23 5.58 4.26 -9.29
C ALA A 23 6.89 5.06 -9.30
N THR A 24 6.90 6.20 -10.00
CA THR A 24 8.04 7.11 -10.08
C THR A 24 8.36 7.70 -8.71
N ARG A 25 7.36 8.27 -8.01
CA ARG A 25 7.52 8.87 -6.67
C ARG A 25 8.00 7.87 -5.63
N PHE A 26 7.37 6.70 -5.59
CA PHE A 26 7.70 5.65 -4.63
C PHE A 26 9.12 5.14 -4.85
N THR A 27 9.50 4.83 -6.09
CA THR A 27 10.83 4.31 -6.43
C THR A 27 11.92 5.32 -6.06
N LEU A 28 11.73 6.62 -6.38
CA LEU A 28 12.71 7.63 -6.02
C LEU A 28 12.86 7.77 -4.51
N THR A 29 11.74 7.79 -3.77
CA THR A 29 11.77 7.89 -2.31
C THR A 29 12.48 6.71 -1.68
N LEU A 30 12.20 5.50 -2.16
CA LEU A 30 12.84 4.26 -1.71
C LEU A 30 14.36 4.27 -1.95
N LEU A 31 14.79 4.78 -3.10
CA LEU A 31 16.22 4.81 -3.47
C LEU A 31 16.98 5.97 -2.82
N CYS A 32 16.31 6.98 -2.27
CA CYS A 32 16.89 8.14 -1.58
C CYS A 32 17.43 7.79 -0.19
N ALA A 33 18.25 6.74 -0.06
CA ALA A 33 18.91 6.41 1.20
C ALA A 33 19.88 7.52 1.62
N GLN A 34 19.84 7.91 2.90
CA GLN A 34 20.68 9.00 3.41
C GLN A 34 22.18 8.73 3.16
N GLY A 35 22.87 9.73 2.60
CA GLY A 35 24.32 9.72 2.42
C GLY A 35 24.83 8.88 1.24
N GLN A 36 23.96 8.39 0.36
CA GLN A 36 24.36 7.63 -0.83
C GLN A 36 23.87 8.26 -2.14
N ASP A 37 24.72 8.19 -3.17
CA ASP A 37 24.34 8.55 -4.53
C ASP A 37 23.37 7.51 -5.10
N ILE A 38 22.29 7.99 -5.73
CA ILE A 38 21.30 7.12 -6.38
C ILE A 38 21.83 6.65 -7.73
N LYS A 39 22.08 5.34 -7.85
CA LYS A 39 22.31 4.69 -9.14
C LYS A 39 20.99 4.41 -9.83
N LEU A 40 20.42 5.46 -10.42
CA LEU A 40 19.13 5.39 -11.11
C LEU A 40 19.28 4.75 -12.50
N ALA A 41 18.36 3.84 -12.82
CA ALA A 41 18.16 3.28 -14.15
C ALA A 41 16.65 3.16 -14.39
N PRO A 42 16.16 3.33 -15.64
CA PRO A 42 14.72 3.22 -15.93
C PRO A 42 14.07 1.92 -15.42
N SER A 43 14.79 0.80 -15.48
CA SER A 43 14.30 -0.50 -14.97
C SER A 43 14.00 -0.51 -13.46
N LYS A 44 14.53 0.43 -12.67
CA LYS A 44 14.23 0.51 -11.23
C LYS A 44 12.77 0.88 -10.96
N PHE A 45 12.13 1.62 -11.86
CA PHE A 45 10.73 2.04 -11.73
C PHE A 45 9.73 0.88 -11.88
N GLU A 46 10.17 -0.28 -12.40
CA GLU A 46 9.38 -1.50 -12.43
C GLU A 46 8.92 -1.93 -11.03
N MET A 47 9.75 -1.71 -10.00
CA MET A 47 9.40 -2.01 -8.62
C MET A 47 8.19 -1.21 -8.15
N GLY A 48 8.21 0.12 -8.35
CA GLY A 48 7.09 0.98 -7.99
C GLY A 48 5.81 0.63 -8.75
N ARG A 49 5.90 0.30 -10.04
CA ARG A 49 4.76 -0.13 -10.85
C ARG A 49 4.19 -1.46 -10.35
N ASN A 50 5.05 -2.44 -10.07
CA ASN A 50 4.63 -3.74 -9.57
C ASN A 50 3.98 -3.62 -8.19
N PHE A 51 4.49 -2.71 -7.35
CA PHE A 51 3.87 -2.41 -6.05
C PHE A 51 2.51 -1.75 -6.21
N ALA A 52 2.36 -0.77 -7.10
CA ALA A 52 1.05 -0.19 -7.44
C ALA A 52 0.03 -1.26 -7.85
N ASN A 53 0.44 -2.20 -8.72
CA ASN A 53 -0.41 -3.33 -9.12
C ASN A 53 -0.75 -4.24 -7.93
N LYS A 54 0.21 -4.51 -7.04
CA LYS A 54 -0.01 -5.31 -5.82
C LYS A 54 -1.01 -4.61 -4.88
N ILE A 55 -0.94 -3.29 -4.74
CA ILE A 55 -1.88 -2.50 -3.95
C ILE A 55 -3.31 -2.66 -4.48
N TRP A 56 -3.50 -2.53 -5.79
CA TRP A 56 -4.81 -2.73 -6.43
C TRP A 56 -5.34 -4.16 -6.26
N ASN A 57 -4.48 -5.16 -6.49
CA ASN A 57 -4.86 -6.56 -6.37
C ASN A 57 -5.25 -6.93 -4.93
N ALA A 58 -4.61 -6.31 -3.93
CA ALA A 58 -4.94 -6.52 -2.53
C ALA A 58 -6.36 -6.04 -2.20
N PHE A 59 -6.83 -4.93 -2.79
CA PHE A 59 -8.23 -4.51 -2.68
C PHE A 59 -9.18 -5.55 -3.27
N ASN A 60 -8.89 -6.06 -4.47
CA ASN A 60 -9.75 -7.02 -5.14
C ASN A 60 -10.01 -8.30 -4.32
N VAL A 61 -9.08 -8.69 -3.44
CA VAL A 61 -9.24 -9.90 -2.59
C VAL A 61 -10.50 -9.82 -1.73
N PHE A 62 -10.77 -8.68 -1.09
CA PHE A 62 -11.94 -8.50 -0.22
C PHE A 62 -13.04 -7.64 -0.88
N GLY A 63 -12.66 -6.68 -1.72
CA GLY A 63 -13.58 -5.74 -2.36
C GLY A 63 -14.55 -6.39 -3.34
N GLN A 64 -14.21 -7.56 -3.92
CA GLN A 64 -15.13 -8.32 -4.76
C GLN A 64 -16.35 -8.88 -4.01
N PHE A 65 -16.28 -8.97 -2.68
CA PHE A 65 -17.37 -9.43 -1.81
C PHE A 65 -18.15 -8.26 -1.18
N MET A 66 -17.79 -7.01 -1.53
CA MET A 66 -18.51 -5.84 -1.05
C MET A 66 -19.73 -5.56 -1.94
N GLU A 67 -20.84 -5.20 -1.31
CA GLU A 67 -21.98 -4.62 -2.00
C GLU A 67 -21.61 -3.22 -2.48
N THR A 68 -21.92 -2.89 -3.74
CA THR A 68 -21.53 -1.63 -4.38
C THR A 68 -22.73 -0.86 -4.90
N ASP A 69 -22.68 0.47 -4.77
CA ASP A 69 -23.53 1.43 -5.47
C ASP A 69 -22.66 2.23 -6.45
N GLY A 70 -22.67 1.80 -7.72
CA GLY A 70 -21.72 2.28 -8.72
C GLY A 70 -20.30 1.78 -8.44
N GLU A 71 -19.35 2.71 -8.27
CA GLU A 71 -17.94 2.38 -7.97
C GLU A 71 -17.59 2.44 -6.47
N ALA A 72 -18.55 2.85 -5.63
CA ALA A 72 -18.39 2.98 -4.18
C ALA A 72 -19.11 1.83 -3.45
N PRO A 73 -18.72 1.48 -2.22
CA PRO A 73 -19.45 0.50 -1.44
C PRO A 73 -20.83 1.05 -1.06
N ALA A 74 -21.86 0.20 -1.13
CA ALA A 74 -23.25 0.56 -0.81
C ALA A 74 -23.46 0.83 0.70
N ARG A 75 -22.53 0.36 1.54
CA ARG A 75 -22.53 0.55 3.00
C ARG A 75 -21.11 0.67 3.53
N ASP A 76 -20.97 1.20 4.76
CA ASP A 76 -19.68 1.32 5.43
C ASP A 76 -19.33 0.00 6.17
N TYR A 77 -18.33 -0.72 5.68
CA TYR A 77 -17.82 -1.94 6.29
C TYR A 77 -16.89 -1.59 7.45
N ARG A 78 -17.43 -1.58 8.67
CA ARG A 78 -16.72 -1.27 9.91
C ARG A 78 -16.68 -2.48 10.83
N ARG A 79 -15.51 -2.74 11.41
CA ARG A 79 -15.35 -3.79 12.41
C ARG A 79 -16.24 -3.50 13.62
N SER A 80 -17.01 -4.52 14.03
CA SER A 80 -17.83 -4.50 15.24
C SER A 80 -17.11 -5.14 16.45
N ARG A 81 -16.25 -6.13 16.18
CA ARG A 81 -15.50 -6.93 17.16
C ARG A 81 -14.39 -6.13 17.83
N SER A 82 -14.27 -6.27 19.15
CA SER A 82 -13.14 -5.78 19.94
C SER A 82 -11.88 -6.62 19.68
N PHE A 83 -10.71 -6.11 20.10
CA PHE A 83 -9.43 -6.80 19.87
C PHE A 83 -9.40 -8.21 20.45
N ASP A 84 -9.96 -8.42 21.64
CA ASP A 84 -9.94 -9.72 22.34
C ASP A 84 -10.86 -10.76 21.67
N GLU A 85 -11.80 -10.33 20.82
CA GLU A 85 -12.71 -11.18 20.06
C GLU A 85 -12.16 -11.59 18.69
N LEU A 86 -11.02 -11.01 18.29
CA LEU A 86 -10.38 -11.31 17.02
C LEU A 86 -9.66 -12.65 17.04
N GLU A 87 -9.60 -13.30 15.89
CA GLU A 87 -8.77 -14.48 15.68
C GLU A 87 -7.27 -14.14 15.85
N LEU A 88 -6.45 -15.14 16.13
CA LEU A 88 -5.01 -14.94 16.33
C LEU A 88 -4.34 -14.25 15.12
N VAL A 89 -4.74 -14.60 13.90
CA VAL A 89 -4.22 -14.01 12.66
C VAL A 89 -4.59 -12.52 12.53
N GLU A 90 -5.78 -12.16 12.99
CA GLU A 90 -6.30 -10.79 12.95
C GLU A 90 -5.59 -9.93 13.99
N GLN A 91 -5.43 -10.44 15.22
CA GLN A 91 -4.65 -9.79 16.28
C GLN A 91 -3.20 -9.59 15.85
N TRP A 92 -2.59 -10.62 15.25
CA TRP A 92 -1.23 -10.57 14.72
C TRP A 92 -1.09 -9.45 13.68
N MET A 93 -1.98 -9.36 12.69
CA MET A 93 -1.89 -8.35 11.65
C MET A 93 -2.02 -6.92 12.23
N LEU A 94 -2.94 -6.71 13.17
CA LEU A 94 -3.07 -5.42 13.85
C LEU A 94 -1.83 -5.06 14.67
N HIS A 95 -1.20 -6.04 15.33
CA HIS A 95 0.06 -5.82 16.02
C HIS A 95 1.18 -5.42 15.04
N ARG A 96 1.32 -6.14 13.92
CA ARG A 96 2.29 -5.82 12.86
C ARG A 96 2.10 -4.42 12.29
N LEU A 97 0.85 -4.03 12.04
CA LEU A 97 0.50 -2.70 11.57
C LEU A 97 0.88 -1.62 12.58
N ASN A 98 0.54 -1.79 13.87
CA ASN A 98 0.90 -0.82 14.90
C ASN A 98 2.41 -0.68 15.07
N THR A 99 3.16 -1.78 15.09
CA THR A 99 4.63 -1.70 15.12
C THR A 99 5.19 -0.98 13.88
N ALA A 100 4.59 -1.21 12.70
CA ALA A 100 5.01 -0.47 11.50
C ALA A 100 4.72 1.03 11.60
N ILE A 101 3.59 1.44 12.18
CA ILE A 101 3.26 2.84 12.43
C ILE A 101 4.29 3.48 13.37
N GLU A 102 4.61 2.84 14.50
CA GLU A 102 5.62 3.33 15.45
C GLU A 102 7.00 3.53 14.78
N ASP A 103 7.42 2.56 13.96
CA ASP A 103 8.70 2.64 13.22
C ASP A 103 8.68 3.77 12.16
N ILE A 104 7.54 3.98 11.50
CA ILE A 104 7.37 5.05 10.51
C ILE A 104 7.40 6.42 11.18
N GLU A 105 6.78 6.57 12.35
CA GLU A 105 6.81 7.81 13.14
C GLU A 105 8.24 8.16 13.56
N ASP A 106 9.03 7.22 14.10
CA ASP A 106 10.45 7.47 14.42
C ASP A 106 11.27 7.85 13.17
N SER A 107 11.00 7.17 12.05
CA SER A 107 11.67 7.46 10.78
C SER A 107 11.33 8.85 10.26
N LEU A 108 10.07 9.27 10.43
CA LEU A 108 9.58 10.58 10.04
C LEU A 108 10.23 11.70 10.87
N ASP A 109 10.29 11.54 12.19
CA ASP A 109 10.95 12.49 13.11
C ASP A 109 12.43 12.72 12.77
N ARG A 110 13.06 11.73 12.18
CA ARG A 110 14.48 11.76 11.77
C ARG A 110 14.68 12.04 10.27
N TYR A 111 13.61 12.35 9.54
CA TYR A 111 13.62 12.60 8.09
C TYR A 111 14.24 11.46 7.26
N ARG A 112 13.98 10.21 7.66
CA ARG A 112 14.47 8.98 7.00
C ARG A 112 13.41 8.43 6.05
N LEU A 113 13.15 9.18 4.97
CA LEU A 113 12.04 8.91 4.05
C LEU A 113 12.17 7.55 3.30
N ASN A 114 13.39 7.11 3.02
CA ASN A 114 13.61 5.79 2.44
C ASN A 114 13.20 4.67 3.40
N GLU A 115 13.50 4.81 4.70
CA GLU A 115 13.10 3.85 5.74
C GLU A 115 11.57 3.79 5.87
N ILE A 116 10.88 4.93 5.73
CA ILE A 116 9.41 4.98 5.66
C ILE A 116 8.90 4.16 4.46
N ALA A 117 9.43 4.40 3.26
CA ALA A 117 9.00 3.68 2.07
C ALA A 117 9.26 2.18 2.16
N GLU A 118 10.42 1.77 2.71
CA GLU A 118 10.75 0.37 2.98
C GLU A 118 9.77 -0.26 3.99
N ARG A 119 9.50 0.44 5.11
CA ARG A 119 8.64 -0.09 6.17
C ARG A 119 7.19 -0.25 5.71
N VAL A 120 6.65 0.72 5.00
CA VAL A 120 5.31 0.66 4.40
C VAL A 120 5.23 -0.47 3.37
N TYR A 121 6.24 -0.60 2.51
CA TYR A 121 6.30 -1.70 1.54
C TYR A 121 6.29 -3.06 2.22
N ASP A 122 7.10 -3.25 3.26
CA ASP A 122 7.22 -4.54 3.94
C ASP A 122 5.91 -4.93 4.66
N VAL A 123 5.28 -4.02 5.41
CA VAL A 123 4.00 -4.32 6.09
C VAL A 123 2.87 -4.54 5.08
N PHE A 124 2.83 -3.78 3.98
CA PHE A 124 1.81 -3.95 2.95
C PHE A 124 1.99 -5.27 2.19
N TRP A 125 3.20 -5.52 1.69
CA TRP A 125 3.45 -6.64 0.81
C TRP A 125 3.58 -7.94 1.58
N ARG A 126 4.51 -8.00 2.54
CA ARG A 126 4.85 -9.26 3.22
C ARG A 126 3.79 -9.62 4.25
N ASP A 127 3.44 -8.70 5.12
CA ASP A 127 2.53 -9.01 6.23
C ASP A 127 1.07 -9.03 5.77
N TYR A 128 0.61 -7.97 5.10
CA TYR A 128 -0.78 -7.87 4.68
C TYR A 128 -1.12 -8.75 3.47
N CYS A 129 -0.37 -8.64 2.36
CA CYS A 129 -0.73 -9.38 1.15
C CYS A 129 -0.32 -10.86 1.17
N ASP A 130 0.93 -11.17 1.49
CA ASP A 130 1.44 -12.54 1.37
C ASP A 130 0.98 -13.45 2.51
N TRP A 131 0.61 -12.88 3.67
CA TRP A 131 0.12 -13.64 4.83
C TRP A 131 -1.34 -13.36 5.16
N TYR A 132 -1.68 -12.14 5.62
CA TYR A 132 -3.01 -11.88 6.18
C TYR A 132 -4.13 -12.14 5.16
N LEU A 133 -4.05 -11.53 3.97
CA LEU A 133 -5.05 -11.70 2.92
C LEU A 133 -5.18 -13.16 2.47
N GLU A 134 -4.08 -13.90 2.36
CA GLU A 134 -4.13 -15.33 2.01
C GLU A 134 -4.80 -16.17 3.09
N LEU A 135 -4.60 -15.84 4.37
CA LEU A 135 -5.17 -16.58 5.50
C LEU A 135 -6.67 -16.32 5.70
N ILE A 136 -7.17 -15.14 5.33
CA ILE A 136 -8.60 -14.80 5.47
C ILE A 136 -9.43 -15.12 4.22
N LYS A 137 -8.80 -15.49 3.10
CA LYS A 137 -9.52 -15.83 1.86
C LYS A 137 -10.50 -16.97 2.10
N PRO A 138 -11.77 -16.85 1.65
CA PRO A 138 -12.68 -17.97 1.67
C PRO A 138 -12.21 -19.05 0.67
N PRO A 139 -12.66 -20.30 0.84
CA PRO A 139 -12.51 -21.33 -0.18
C PRO A 139 -13.04 -20.87 -1.54
N TYR A 140 -12.51 -21.44 -2.62
CA TYR A 140 -12.89 -21.05 -3.96
C TYR A 140 -14.39 -21.24 -4.21
N GLY A 141 -15.10 -20.15 -4.52
CA GLY A 141 -16.54 -20.14 -4.78
C GLY A 141 -17.41 -19.90 -3.54
N GLU A 142 -16.81 -19.65 -2.38
CA GLU A 142 -17.52 -19.27 -1.16
C GLU A 142 -17.50 -17.76 -0.92
N GLU A 143 -18.50 -17.26 -0.20
CA GLU A 143 -18.58 -15.86 0.22
C GLU A 143 -17.60 -15.57 1.36
N MET A 144 -17.06 -14.36 1.41
CA MET A 144 -16.25 -13.91 2.54
C MET A 144 -17.16 -13.40 3.66
N GLU A 145 -16.88 -13.80 4.90
CA GLU A 145 -17.62 -13.31 6.07
C GLU A 145 -17.48 -11.78 6.21
N GLU A 146 -18.60 -11.11 6.49
CA GLU A 146 -18.66 -9.64 6.58
C GLU A 146 -17.67 -9.07 7.59
N ASP A 147 -17.49 -9.75 8.73
CA ASP A 147 -16.55 -9.35 9.77
C ASP A 147 -15.08 -9.41 9.32
N LYS A 148 -14.74 -10.28 8.36
CA LYS A 148 -13.41 -10.37 7.75
C LYS A 148 -13.22 -9.29 6.70
N ILE A 149 -14.25 -9.03 5.88
CA ILE A 149 -14.27 -7.91 4.92
C ILE A 149 -14.05 -6.59 5.66
N ALA A 150 -14.78 -6.37 6.75
CA ALA A 150 -14.71 -5.15 7.53
C ALA A 150 -13.32 -4.91 8.14
N LEU A 151 -12.70 -5.94 8.73
CA LEU A 151 -11.35 -5.82 9.28
C LEU A 151 -10.29 -5.64 8.17
N ALA A 152 -10.38 -6.38 7.07
CA ALA A 152 -9.48 -6.20 5.93
C ALA A 152 -9.56 -4.78 5.38
N ALA A 153 -10.77 -4.24 5.23
CA ALA A 153 -11.01 -2.88 4.80
C ALA A 153 -10.47 -1.83 5.79
N GLU A 154 -10.60 -2.05 7.10
CA GLU A 154 -10.03 -1.17 8.15
C GLU A 154 -8.49 -1.14 8.12
N ILE A 155 -7.85 -2.31 8.01
CA ILE A 155 -6.40 -2.43 7.88
C ILE A 155 -5.93 -1.76 6.58
N TYR A 156 -6.61 -2.04 5.48
CA TYR A 156 -6.32 -1.46 4.17
C TYR A 156 -6.46 0.06 4.17
N GLU A 157 -7.53 0.61 4.76
CA GLU A 157 -7.71 2.06 4.94
C GLU A 157 -6.49 2.69 5.62
N THR A 158 -5.98 2.07 6.67
CA THR A 158 -4.80 2.55 7.40
C THR A 158 -3.54 2.47 6.54
N LEU A 159 -3.35 1.37 5.81
CA LEU A 159 -2.25 1.21 4.86
C LEU A 159 -2.30 2.26 3.73
N LEU A 160 -3.48 2.59 3.21
CA LEU A 160 -3.64 3.66 2.21
C LEU A 160 -3.21 5.02 2.78
N LYS A 161 -3.56 5.33 4.04
CA LYS A 161 -3.10 6.57 4.70
C LYS A 161 -1.58 6.64 4.82
N LEU A 162 -0.95 5.53 5.20
CA LEU A 162 0.52 5.46 5.28
C LEU A 162 1.19 5.59 3.90
N LEU A 163 0.55 5.05 2.85
CA LEU A 163 1.03 5.12 1.47
C LEU A 163 0.80 6.49 0.81
N HIS A 164 -0.22 7.24 1.21
CA HIS A 164 -0.66 8.45 0.49
C HIS A 164 0.44 9.50 0.25
N PRO A 165 1.35 9.80 1.20
CA PRO A 165 2.47 10.70 0.94
C PRO A 165 3.41 10.22 -0.18
N LEU A 166 3.51 8.91 -0.39
CA LEU A 166 4.38 8.26 -1.37
C LEU A 166 3.65 8.06 -2.72
N MET A 167 2.41 7.59 -2.68
CA MET A 167 1.61 7.14 -3.83
C MET A 167 0.20 7.77 -3.82
N PRO A 168 0.07 9.09 -4.00
CA PRO A 168 -1.19 9.81 -3.80
C PRO A 168 -2.30 9.43 -4.77
N PHE A 169 -2.02 9.07 -6.03
CA PHE A 169 -3.09 8.90 -7.03
C PHE A 169 -3.84 7.57 -6.85
N ILE A 170 -3.11 6.47 -6.71
CA ILE A 170 -3.70 5.14 -6.51
C ILE A 170 -4.37 5.03 -5.15
N THR A 171 -3.79 5.65 -4.11
CA THR A 171 -4.38 5.61 -2.76
C THR A 171 -5.69 6.39 -2.70
N GLU A 172 -5.78 7.53 -3.38
CA GLU A 172 -7.02 8.30 -3.50
C GLU A 172 -8.09 7.52 -4.28
N GLU A 173 -7.73 6.93 -5.42
CA GLU A 173 -8.66 6.12 -6.23
C GLU A 173 -9.24 4.94 -5.43
N LEU A 174 -8.40 4.24 -4.66
CA LEU A 174 -8.80 3.09 -3.87
C LEU A 174 -9.56 3.49 -2.59
N TRP A 175 -9.30 4.66 -2.04
CA TRP A 175 -10.04 5.18 -0.88
C TRP A 175 -11.55 5.18 -1.15
N TRP A 176 -11.94 5.68 -2.32
CA TRP A 176 -13.34 5.75 -2.74
C TRP A 176 -13.99 4.38 -3.01
N LYS A 177 -13.19 3.34 -3.23
CA LYS A 177 -13.68 1.96 -3.36
C LYS A 177 -13.82 1.25 -2.00
N VAL A 178 -13.15 1.76 -0.97
CA VAL A 178 -13.12 1.18 0.38
C VAL A 178 -14.13 1.86 1.31
N ARG A 179 -14.43 3.15 1.08
CA ARG A 179 -15.35 3.93 1.91
C ARG A 179 -16.44 4.60 1.07
N PRO A 180 -17.69 4.64 1.57
CA PRO A 180 -18.75 5.39 0.91
C PRO A 180 -18.45 6.89 0.94
N ARG A 181 -19.08 7.63 0.03
CA ARG A 181 -18.97 9.10 -0.05
C ARG A 181 -19.79 9.81 1.03
#